data_AF-A0A1C2BY50-F1
#
_entry.id   AF-A0A1C2BY50-F1
#
_cell.length_a   1.000
_cell.length_b   1.000
_cell.length_c   1.000
_cell.angle_alpha   90.00
_cell.angle_beta   90.00
_cell.angle_gamma   90.00
#
_symmetry.space_group_name_H-M   'P 1'
#
loop_
_entity.id
_entity.type
_entity.pdbx_description
1 polymer ?
#
loop_
_entity_poly.entity_id
_entity_poly.type
_entity_poly.pdbx_seq_one_letter_code
_entity_poly.pdbx_strand_id
1 'polypeptide(L)'
;MKKFFSALLLLAGSFVLFQPSAHASLILSQDIYEVEGSNKALIGSVSINVLEAFEFDVDKFEVEAWFELTLFGTSFVQQMSDLFYAEFSMSNLKQGLSFLTFEVLDEFNNISYQLFFADDFGFMDISAGSSLGVIEISLGNARLPVPAPATLALLLLGMIGLAKTRRSYTAKR
;
A
#
# COMPACT_ATOMS: atom_id res chain seq x y z
N MET A 1 10.47 33.99 29.33
CA MET A 1 10.69 32.54 29.23
C MET A 1 9.44 31.68 29.44
N LYS A 2 8.56 31.94 30.44
CA LYS A 2 7.33 31.13 30.66
C LYS A 2 6.36 31.09 29.47
N LYS A 3 6.15 32.23 28.79
CA LYS A 3 5.23 32.36 27.64
C LYS A 3 5.65 31.54 26.41
N PHE A 4 6.96 31.36 26.20
CA PHE A 4 7.50 30.55 25.10
C PHE A 4 7.29 29.05 25.31
N PHE A 5 7.41 28.58 26.56
CA PHE A 5 7.19 27.18 26.92
C PHE A 5 5.71 26.78 26.83
N SER A 6 4.80 27.72 27.14
CA SER A 6 3.35 27.53 26.98
C SER A 6 2.95 27.45 25.49
N ALA A 7 3.52 28.31 24.65
CA ALA A 7 3.27 28.31 23.20
C ALA A 7 3.77 27.02 22.54
N LEU A 8 4.95 26.51 22.95
CA LEU A 8 5.49 25.25 22.42
C LEU A 8 4.66 24.03 22.84
N LEU A 9 4.07 24.04 24.04
CA LEU A 9 3.16 22.97 24.49
C LEU A 9 1.81 23.00 23.79
N LEU A 10 1.28 24.19 23.51
CA LEU A 10 0.05 24.37 22.75
C LEU A 10 0.24 23.91 21.30
N LEU A 11 1.36 24.25 20.66
CA LEU A 11 1.70 23.75 19.32
C LEU A 11 1.85 22.23 19.31
N ALA A 12 2.58 21.66 20.27
CA ALA A 12 2.77 20.21 20.37
C ALA A 12 1.44 19.47 20.66
N GLY A 13 0.55 20.05 21.46
CA GLY A 13 -0.79 19.50 21.72
C GLY A 13 -1.69 19.51 20.49
N SER A 14 -1.63 20.56 19.66
CA SER A 14 -2.39 20.62 18.40
C SER A 14 -1.93 19.60 17.35
N PHE A 15 -0.65 19.19 17.36
CA PHE A 15 -0.17 18.12 16.46
C PHE A 15 -0.65 16.71 16.85
N VAL A 16 -1.02 16.49 18.12
CA VAL A 16 -1.53 15.21 18.62
C VAL A 16 -3.03 15.07 18.37
N LEU A 17 -3.77 16.17 18.49
CA LEU A 17 -5.23 16.19 18.35
C LEU A 17 -5.71 16.14 16.88
N PHE A 18 -4.81 16.38 15.94
CA PHE A 18 -5.04 16.26 14.49
C PHE A 18 -4.15 15.19 13.86
N GLN A 19 -3.87 14.11 14.58
CA GLN A 19 -3.49 12.88 13.90
C GLN A 19 -4.79 12.37 13.26
N PRO A 20 -4.95 12.35 11.91
CA PRO A 20 -5.96 11.48 11.34
C PRO A 20 -5.73 10.10 11.96
N SER A 21 -6.80 9.41 12.36
CA SER A 21 -6.73 8.03 12.80
C SER A 21 -6.19 7.19 11.66
N ALA A 22 -4.87 7.19 11.48
CA ALA A 22 -4.16 6.26 10.64
C ALA A 22 -4.24 4.93 11.39
N HIS A 23 -5.39 4.26 11.27
CA HIS A 23 -5.39 2.82 11.40
C HIS A 23 -4.33 2.36 10.41
N ALA A 24 -3.26 1.74 10.91
CA ALA A 24 -2.24 1.19 10.06
C ALA A 24 -2.90 0.04 9.28
N SER A 25 -3.42 0.34 8.08
CA SER A 25 -3.86 -0.71 7.17
C SER A 25 -2.65 -1.57 6.83
N LEU A 26 -2.83 -2.88 6.87
CA LEU A 26 -1.80 -3.81 6.43
C LEU A 26 -1.91 -3.90 4.91
N ILE A 27 -0.95 -3.26 4.23
CA ILE A 27 -0.92 -3.23 2.77
C ILE A 27 0.05 -4.28 2.27
N LEU A 28 -0.40 -5.11 1.33
CA LEU A 28 0.44 -6.02 0.56
C LEU A 28 0.67 -5.40 -0.82
N SER A 29 1.93 -5.20 -1.20
CA SER A 29 2.31 -4.59 -2.48
C SER A 29 3.22 -5.51 -3.29
N GLN A 30 3.00 -5.59 -4.59
CA GLN A 30 3.87 -6.28 -5.54
C GLN A 30 4.12 -5.44 -6.79
N ASP A 31 5.37 -5.49 -7.25
CA ASP A 31 5.75 -4.95 -8.55
C ASP A 31 5.27 -5.89 -9.67
N ILE A 32 4.94 -5.32 -10.82
CA ILE A 32 4.55 -6.03 -12.03
C ILE A 32 5.67 -5.79 -13.05
N TYR A 33 6.24 -6.88 -13.55
CA TYR A 33 7.29 -6.85 -14.56
C TYR A 33 6.80 -7.44 -15.87
N GLU A 34 7.08 -6.77 -16.98
CA GLU A 34 7.08 -7.38 -18.31
C GLU A 34 8.28 -8.32 -18.43
N VAL A 35 8.06 -9.49 -19.04
CA VAL A 35 9.07 -10.52 -19.25
C VAL A 35 9.34 -10.67 -20.74
N GLU A 36 10.61 -10.50 -21.13
CA GLU A 36 11.07 -10.76 -22.49
C GLU A 36 12.33 -11.65 -22.42
N GLY A 37 12.12 -12.95 -22.60
CA GLY A 37 13.18 -13.95 -22.43
C GLY A 37 13.72 -13.97 -20.99
N SER A 38 14.98 -13.59 -20.80
CA SER A 38 15.60 -13.49 -19.46
C SER A 38 15.49 -12.11 -18.82
N ASN A 39 14.96 -11.12 -19.53
CA ASN A 39 14.88 -9.75 -19.05
C ASN A 39 13.54 -9.49 -18.35
N LYS A 40 13.59 -8.67 -17.29
CA LYS A 40 12.41 -8.17 -16.59
C LYS A 40 12.43 -6.65 -16.58
N ALA A 41 11.38 -6.02 -17.11
CA ALA A 41 11.20 -4.57 -17.09
C ALA A 41 10.05 -4.21 -16.14
N LEU A 42 10.28 -3.30 -15.20
CA LEU A 42 9.23 -2.84 -14.28
C LEU A 42 8.20 -2.03 -15.07
N ILE A 43 6.96 -2.52 -15.13
CA ILE A 43 5.86 -1.84 -15.81
C ILE A 43 4.84 -1.26 -14.85
N GLY A 44 4.81 -1.72 -13.59
CA GLY A 44 3.81 -1.25 -12.65
C GLY A 44 3.92 -1.84 -11.26
N SER A 45 2.89 -1.59 -10.47
CA SER A 45 2.73 -2.16 -9.14
C SER A 45 1.27 -2.20 -8.74
N VAL A 46 0.91 -3.22 -7.97
CA VAL A 46 -0.40 -3.35 -7.32
C VAL A 46 -0.21 -3.43 -5.81
N SER A 47 -1.12 -2.80 -5.08
CA SER A 47 -1.22 -2.89 -3.63
C SER A 47 -2.66 -3.24 -3.25
N ILE A 48 -2.83 -4.11 -2.25
CA ILE A 48 -4.14 -4.45 -1.68
C ILE A 48 -4.15 -4.22 -0.16
N ASN A 49 -5.31 -3.90 0.40
CA ASN A 49 -5.51 -3.87 1.84
C ASN A 49 -5.95 -5.26 2.31
N VAL A 50 -5.07 -6.02 2.95
CA VAL A 50 -5.37 -7.41 3.33
C VAL A 50 -6.41 -7.49 4.45
N LEU A 51 -6.73 -6.38 5.12
CA LEU A 51 -7.79 -6.31 6.13
C LEU A 51 -9.20 -6.16 5.52
N GLU A 52 -9.28 -5.83 4.23
CA GLU A 52 -10.55 -5.79 3.48
C GLU A 52 -10.85 -7.15 2.81
N ALA A 53 -9.96 -8.12 2.96
CA ALA A 53 -10.10 -9.43 2.38
C ALA A 53 -11.14 -10.28 3.10
N PHE A 54 -11.75 -11.22 2.36
CA PHE A 54 -12.54 -12.29 2.97
C PHE A 54 -11.89 -13.65 2.71
N GLU A 55 -12.09 -14.58 3.64
CA GLU A 55 -11.58 -15.95 3.55
C GLU A 55 -12.55 -16.82 2.74
N PHE A 56 -12.08 -17.38 1.62
CA PHE A 56 -12.91 -18.26 0.75
C PHE A 56 -12.53 -19.74 0.89
N ASP A 57 -11.33 -20.04 1.36
CA ASP A 57 -10.81 -21.38 1.66
C ASP A 57 -9.80 -21.27 2.82
N VAL A 58 -9.39 -22.40 3.40
CA VAL A 58 -8.51 -22.43 4.57
C VAL A 58 -7.22 -21.68 4.29
N ASP A 59 -7.02 -20.57 5.01
CA ASP A 59 -5.86 -19.68 4.87
C ASP A 59 -5.71 -19.04 3.47
N LYS A 60 -6.79 -19.01 2.67
CA LYS A 60 -6.82 -18.30 1.38
C LYS A 60 -7.83 -17.18 1.43
N PHE A 61 -7.34 -15.99 1.10
CA PHE A 61 -8.07 -14.76 1.21
C PHE A 61 -8.13 -14.09 -0.14
N GLU A 62 -9.26 -13.47 -0.44
CA GLU A 62 -9.47 -12.69 -1.66
C GLU A 62 -9.83 -11.25 -1.35
N VAL A 63 -9.42 -10.35 -2.24
CA VAL A 63 -9.76 -8.93 -2.23
C VAL A 63 -10.28 -8.53 -3.61
N GLU A 64 -11.42 -7.85 -3.62
CA GLU A 64 -12.13 -7.38 -4.83
C GLU A 64 -11.82 -5.90 -5.17
N ALA A 65 -10.90 -5.26 -4.45
CA ALA A 65 -10.49 -3.89 -4.73
C ALA A 65 -8.99 -3.67 -4.49
N TRP A 66 -8.31 -3.01 -5.43
CA TRP A 66 -6.94 -2.56 -5.19
C TRP A 66 -6.93 -1.36 -4.23
N PHE A 67 -5.87 -1.24 -3.44
CA PHE A 67 -5.55 -0.04 -2.67
C PHE A 67 -4.84 0.99 -3.55
N GLU A 68 -3.81 0.54 -4.28
CA GLU A 68 -3.07 1.36 -5.25
C GLU A 68 -2.76 0.49 -6.48
N LEU A 69 -2.95 1.04 -7.68
CA LEU A 69 -2.56 0.39 -8.94
C LEU A 69 -1.85 1.41 -9.81
N THR A 70 -0.68 1.04 -10.33
CA THR A 70 0.08 1.86 -11.27
C THR A 70 0.54 0.97 -12.42
N LEU A 71 0.33 1.41 -13.66
CA LEU A 71 0.84 0.76 -14.88
C LEU A 71 1.42 1.82 -15.81
N PHE A 72 2.59 1.56 -16.37
CA PHE A 72 3.31 2.43 -17.31
C PHE A 72 3.44 3.88 -16.84
N GLY A 73 3.56 4.08 -15.51
CA GLY A 73 3.65 5.40 -14.88
C GLY A 73 2.32 6.10 -14.63
N THR A 74 1.19 5.50 -15.04
CA THR A 74 -0.16 5.99 -14.79
C THR A 74 -0.72 5.36 -13.51
N SER A 75 -1.22 6.19 -12.60
CA SER A 75 -1.94 5.73 -11.41
C SER A 75 -3.42 5.58 -11.73
N PHE A 76 -4.02 4.45 -11.33
CA PHE A 76 -5.44 4.19 -11.54
C PHE A 76 -6.18 4.47 -10.24
N VAL A 77 -7.24 5.28 -10.33
CA VAL A 77 -8.10 5.57 -9.18
C VAL A 77 -8.74 4.27 -8.74
N GLN A 78 -8.72 4.00 -7.43
CA GLN A 78 -9.42 2.87 -6.83
C GLN A 78 -10.87 2.84 -7.31
N GLN A 79 -11.19 1.85 -8.13
CA GLN A 79 -12.56 1.48 -8.45
C GLN A 79 -12.80 0.11 -7.83
N MET A 80 -13.93 -0.05 -7.15
CA MET A 80 -14.53 -1.38 -7.07
C MET A 80 -14.85 -1.74 -8.51
N SER A 81 -14.07 -2.65 -9.06
CA SER A 81 -14.29 -3.21 -10.38
C SER A 81 -14.68 -4.65 -10.16
N ASP A 82 -15.83 -5.07 -10.69
CA ASP A 82 -16.22 -6.49 -10.74
C ASP A 82 -15.17 -7.36 -11.44
N LEU A 83 -14.16 -6.72 -12.07
CA LEU A 83 -13.09 -7.35 -12.83
C LEU A 83 -11.75 -7.35 -12.10
N PHE A 84 -11.62 -6.69 -10.93
CA PHE A 84 -10.44 -6.83 -10.08
C PHE A 84 -10.63 -7.92 -9.05
N TYR A 85 -9.65 -8.81 -8.97
CA TYR A 85 -9.65 -9.87 -7.98
C TYR A 85 -8.21 -10.32 -7.70
N ALA A 86 -7.86 -10.44 -6.43
CA ALA A 86 -6.53 -10.85 -6.00
C ALA A 86 -6.61 -11.83 -4.83
N GLU A 87 -5.83 -12.90 -4.89
CA GLU A 87 -5.77 -13.93 -3.84
C GLU A 87 -4.40 -13.96 -3.16
N PHE A 88 -4.38 -14.28 -1.86
CA PHE A 88 -3.15 -14.46 -1.09
C PHE A 88 -3.37 -15.40 0.13
N SER A 89 -2.27 -15.82 0.75
CA SER A 89 -2.29 -16.54 2.03
C SER A 89 -2.03 -15.59 3.19
N MET A 90 -2.90 -15.61 4.20
CA MET A 90 -2.76 -14.76 5.39
C MET A 90 -1.61 -15.23 6.28
N SER A 91 -1.37 -16.54 6.37
CA SER A 91 -0.25 -17.10 7.14
C SER A 91 1.11 -16.81 6.51
N ASN A 92 1.16 -16.53 5.20
CA ASN A 92 2.40 -16.26 4.48
C ASN A 92 2.30 -15.12 3.45
N LEU A 93 2.04 -13.90 3.92
CA LEU A 93 2.00 -12.69 3.08
C LEU A 93 3.29 -12.42 2.28
N LYS A 94 4.43 -13.02 2.66
CA LYS A 94 5.69 -12.89 1.90
C LYS A 94 5.70 -13.68 0.59
N GLN A 95 4.81 -14.67 0.46
CA GLN A 95 4.61 -15.37 -0.80
C GLN A 95 4.00 -14.45 -1.86
N GLY A 96 3.28 -13.41 -1.43
CA GLY A 96 2.58 -12.50 -2.31
C GLY A 96 1.25 -13.05 -2.79
N LEU A 97 0.79 -12.49 -3.90
CA LEU A 97 -0.43 -12.86 -4.56
C LEU A 97 -0.25 -14.19 -5.29
N SER A 98 -1.14 -15.15 -5.02
CA SER A 98 -1.24 -16.41 -5.78
C SER A 98 -2.05 -16.24 -7.06
N PHE A 99 -2.95 -15.26 -7.06
CA PHE A 99 -3.79 -14.91 -8.20
C PHE A 99 -3.96 -13.38 -8.26
N LEU A 100 -3.99 -12.84 -9.47
CA LEU A 100 -4.34 -11.45 -9.74
C LEU A 100 -5.01 -11.34 -11.10
N THR A 101 -6.16 -10.67 -11.16
CA THR A 101 -6.80 -10.24 -12.39
C THR A 101 -7.28 -8.82 -12.24
N PHE A 102 -7.24 -8.06 -13.33
CA PHE A 102 -7.92 -6.78 -13.42
C PHE A 102 -8.18 -6.41 -14.88
N GLU A 103 -9.20 -5.57 -15.08
CA GLU A 103 -9.39 -4.83 -16.31
C GLU A 103 -9.53 -3.35 -15.94
N VAL A 104 -8.68 -2.51 -16.51
CA VAL A 104 -8.71 -1.06 -16.30
C VAL A 104 -8.56 -0.33 -17.64
N LEU A 105 -9.20 0.83 -17.72
CA LEU A 105 -9.07 1.77 -18.82
C LEU A 105 -8.17 2.93 -18.37
N ASP A 106 -7.36 3.47 -19.28
CA ASP A 106 -6.67 4.72 -19.05
C ASP A 106 -7.65 5.90 -18.85
N GLU A 107 -7.14 7.04 -18.38
CA GLU A 107 -7.97 8.21 -18.03
C GLU A 107 -8.81 8.74 -19.21
N PHE A 108 -8.42 8.41 -20.44
CA PHE A 108 -9.09 8.83 -21.67
C PHE A 108 -9.92 7.73 -22.35
N ASN A 109 -10.05 6.54 -21.73
CA ASN A 109 -10.70 5.35 -22.29
C ASN A 109 -10.19 4.92 -23.68
N ASN A 110 -8.93 5.19 -23.97
CA ASN A 110 -8.27 4.85 -25.23
C ASN A 110 -7.50 3.53 -25.15
N ILE A 111 -6.95 3.20 -23.98
CA ILE A 111 -6.14 2.01 -23.75
C ILE A 111 -6.79 1.18 -22.64
N SER A 112 -7.06 -0.09 -22.91
CA SER A 112 -7.46 -1.07 -21.91
C SER A 112 -6.27 -1.94 -21.53
N TYR A 113 -6.15 -2.22 -20.24
CA TYR A 113 -5.18 -3.15 -19.68
C TYR A 113 -5.96 -4.28 -19.03
N GLN A 114 -5.81 -5.49 -19.55
CA GLN A 114 -6.37 -6.69 -18.96
C GLN A 114 -5.22 -7.58 -18.51
N LEU A 115 -5.09 -7.80 -17.21
CA LEU A 115 -4.05 -8.67 -16.64
C LEU A 115 -4.67 -9.93 -16.08
N PHE A 116 -3.97 -11.05 -16.28
CA PHE A 116 -4.21 -12.31 -15.58
C PHE A 116 -2.89 -12.86 -15.06
N PHE A 117 -2.88 -13.31 -13.82
CA PHE A 117 -1.77 -14.00 -13.18
C PHE A 117 -2.29 -15.11 -12.28
N ALA A 118 -1.74 -16.32 -12.43
CA ALA A 118 -2.03 -17.46 -11.58
C ALA A 118 -0.82 -18.41 -11.58
N ASP A 119 -0.48 -18.95 -10.41
CA ASP A 119 0.55 -20.01 -10.27
C ASP A 119 1.89 -19.68 -10.97
N ASP A 120 2.42 -18.47 -10.74
CA ASP A 120 3.66 -17.94 -11.34
C ASP A 120 3.64 -17.74 -12.86
N PHE A 121 2.48 -17.89 -13.50
CA PHE A 121 2.26 -17.59 -14.91
C PHE A 121 1.35 -16.37 -15.06
N GLY A 122 1.72 -15.41 -15.91
CA GLY A 122 0.87 -14.26 -16.17
C GLY A 122 1.05 -13.64 -17.54
N PHE A 123 -0.01 -12.96 -17.98
CA PHE A 123 -0.02 -12.17 -19.19
C PHE A 123 -0.84 -10.89 -19.01
N MET A 124 -0.55 -9.89 -19.83
CA MET A 124 -1.34 -8.67 -19.93
C MET A 124 -1.65 -8.38 -21.40
N ASP A 125 -2.92 -8.17 -21.71
CA ASP A 125 -3.37 -7.63 -23.00
C ASP A 125 -3.49 -6.10 -22.86
N ILE A 126 -2.88 -5.37 -23.81
CA ILE A 126 -2.82 -3.90 -23.82
C ILE A 126 -3.56 -3.37 -25.05
N SER A 127 -4.89 -3.49 -25.05
CA SER A 127 -5.65 -3.16 -26.25
C SER A 127 -5.89 -1.64 -26.38
N ALA A 128 -5.38 -1.03 -27.45
CA ALA A 128 -5.73 0.33 -27.85
C ALA A 128 -6.67 0.29 -29.06
N GLY A 129 -7.98 0.35 -28.83
CA GLY A 129 -8.98 0.56 -29.88
C GLY A 129 -8.88 -0.36 -31.12
N SER A 130 -8.41 -1.61 -30.97
CA SER A 130 -8.17 -2.68 -31.98
C SER A 130 -6.72 -3.02 -32.35
N SER A 131 -5.71 -2.39 -31.76
CA SER A 131 -4.34 -2.94 -31.83
C SER A 131 -3.48 -2.53 -30.62
N LEU A 132 -3.11 -3.48 -29.75
CA LEU A 132 -1.76 -4.09 -29.70
C LEU A 132 -1.52 -5.02 -28.48
N GLY A 133 -1.08 -6.25 -28.76
CA GLY A 133 -0.06 -6.96 -27.97
C GLY A 133 -0.47 -7.61 -26.65
N VAL A 134 -0.32 -8.94 -26.59
CA VAL A 134 -0.24 -9.68 -25.32
C VAL A 134 1.23 -9.73 -24.90
N ILE A 135 1.53 -9.29 -23.68
CA ILE A 135 2.85 -9.39 -23.07
C ILE A 135 2.84 -10.45 -21.96
N GLU A 136 3.97 -11.13 -21.77
CA GLU A 136 4.18 -11.98 -20.60
C GLU A 136 4.52 -11.10 -19.39
N ILE A 137 3.96 -11.43 -18.23
CA ILE A 137 4.24 -10.70 -16.99
C ILE A 137 4.69 -11.64 -15.88
N SER A 138 5.39 -11.08 -14.90
CA SER A 138 5.68 -11.74 -13.64
C SER A 138 5.51 -10.76 -12.49
N LEU A 139 5.13 -11.28 -11.32
CA LEU A 139 5.08 -10.48 -10.11
C LEU A 139 6.44 -10.48 -9.39
N GLY A 140 6.75 -9.34 -8.78
CA GLY A 140 7.91 -9.16 -7.92
C GLY A 140 7.72 -9.77 -6.54
N ASN A 141 8.75 -9.63 -5.71
CA ASN A 141 8.65 -9.99 -4.31
C ASN A 141 7.58 -9.16 -3.60
N ALA A 142 6.79 -9.83 -2.76
CA ALA A 142 5.83 -9.17 -1.88
C ALA A 142 6.53 -8.22 -0.91
N ARG A 143 5.94 -7.02 -0.76
CA ARG A 143 6.35 -6.01 0.20
C ARG A 143 5.17 -5.69 1.10
N LEU A 144 5.46 -5.55 2.39
CA LEU A 144 4.50 -5.10 3.40
C LEU A 144 4.92 -3.71 3.86
N PRO A 145 4.62 -2.63 3.09
CA PRO A 145 4.91 -1.29 3.54
C PRO A 145 4.16 -1.04 4.84
N VAL A 146 4.91 -0.88 5.93
CA VAL A 146 4.36 -0.45 7.20
C VAL A 146 4.20 1.06 7.11
N PRO A 147 2.98 1.62 7.18
CA PRO A 147 2.81 3.06 7.26
C PRO A 147 3.64 3.58 8.44
N ALA A 148 4.49 4.58 8.20
CA ALA A 148 5.38 5.11 9.23
C ALA A 148 4.54 5.44 10.49
N PRO A 149 4.76 4.76 11.63
CA PRO A 149 3.79 4.86 12.70
C PRO A 149 3.93 6.22 13.38
N ALA A 150 2.79 6.74 13.86
CA ALA A 150 2.69 7.86 14.80
C ALA A 150 3.59 7.72 16.05
N THR A 151 4.24 6.55 16.24
CA THR A 151 5.25 6.27 17.24
C THR A 151 6.39 7.26 17.29
N LEU A 152 6.84 7.87 16.17
CA LEU A 152 7.90 8.89 16.25
C LEU A 152 7.41 10.15 16.99
N ALA A 153 6.18 10.58 16.71
CA ALA A 153 5.55 11.69 17.40
C ALA A 153 5.29 11.35 18.89
N LEU A 154 4.78 10.14 19.17
CA LEU A 154 4.59 9.66 20.55
C LEU A 154 5.91 9.51 21.32
N LEU A 155 6.98 9.06 20.68
CA LEU A 155 8.32 8.96 21.26
C LEU A 155 8.86 10.35 21.60
N LEU A 156 8.72 11.31 20.68
CA LEU A 156 9.11 12.71 20.89
C LEU A 156 8.32 13.34 22.06
N LEU A 157 7.02 13.09 22.14
CA LEU A 157 6.18 13.53 23.27
C LEU A 157 6.58 12.86 24.59
N GLY A 158 6.88 11.57 24.57
CA GLY A 158 7.39 10.83 25.71
C GLY A 158 8.71 11.39 26.24
N MET A 159 9.64 11.71 25.34
CA MET A 159 10.92 12.35 25.70
C MET A 159 10.72 13.75 26.28
N ILE A 160 9.81 14.56 25.73
CA ILE A 160 9.48 15.89 26.28
C ILE A 160 8.83 15.77 27.66
N GLY A 161 7.95 14.80 27.86
CA GLY A 161 7.33 14.49 29.15
C GLY A 161 8.38 14.10 30.21
N LEU A 162 9.30 13.20 29.86
CA LEU A 162 10.41 12.76 30.72
C LEU A 162 11.40 13.88 31.05
N ALA A 163 11.69 14.77 30.10
CA ALA A 163 12.56 15.93 30.34
C ALA A 163 11.92 16.94 31.33
N LYS A 164 10.59 17.10 31.29
CA LYS A 164 9.86 17.97 32.24
C LYS A 164 9.85 17.42 33.67
N THR A 165 9.69 16.11 33.86
CA THR A 165 9.69 15.52 35.20
C THR A 165 11.06 15.63 35.87
N ARG A 166 12.17 15.52 35.10
CA ARG A 166 13.53 15.74 35.62
C ARG A 166 13.78 17.15 36.16
N ARG A 167 13.26 18.20 35.50
CA ARG A 167 13.40 19.60 35.97
C ARG A 167 12.56 19.89 37.21
N SER A 168 11.41 19.23 37.37
CA SER A 168 10.55 19.43 38.54
C SER A 168 11.14 18.81 39.81
N TYR A 169 11.93 17.74 39.68
CA TYR A 169 12.62 17.09 40.80
C TYR A 169 13.85 17.86 41.32
N THR A 170 14.59 18.56 40.45
CA THR A 170 15.76 19.37 40.84
C THR A 170 15.40 20.72 41.46
N ALA A 171 14.17 21.22 41.27
CA ALA A 171 13.70 22.47 41.86
C ALA A 171 13.10 22.32 43.28
N LYS A 172 13.05 21.09 43.82
CA LYS A 172 12.55 20.77 45.18
C LYS A 172 13.67 20.38 46.16
N ARG A 173 14.92 20.69 45.86
CA ARG A 173 16.05 20.61 46.80
C ARG A 173 16.55 22.00 47.14
#